data_AF-A0A7C3NW24-F1
#
_entry.id   AF-A0A7C3NW24-F1
#
_cell.length_a   1.000
_cell.length_b   1.000
_cell.length_c   1.000
_cell.angle_alpha   90.00
_cell.angle_beta   90.00
_cell.angle_gamma   90.00
#
_symmetry.space_group_name_H-M   'P 1'
#
loop_
_entity.id
_entity.type
_entity.pdbx_description
1 polymer ?
#
loop_
_entity_poly.entity_id
_entity_poly.type
_entity_poly.pdbx_seq_one_letter_code
_entity_poly.pdbx_strand_id
1 'polypeptide(L)'
;MHVSYKGHLIHAGAKYSPAVNEWVPTLVVVWSQPWTFQEIRFTDTFSTEMIAQVYARQYGKRWIDAGKPARADANGPVSFTNGSGRTAVAHHSLDFHSTCLRKAPPEP
;
A
#
# COMPACT_ATOMS: atom_id res chain seq x y z
N MET A 1 -3.33 11.53 -3.02
CA MET A 1 -1.94 11.99 -3.28
C MET A 1 -1.14 10.94 -4.05
N HIS A 2 -0.34 11.36 -5.04
CA HIS A 2 0.50 10.46 -5.84
C HIS A 2 1.98 10.90 -5.77
N VAL A 3 2.91 9.95 -5.60
CA VAL A 3 4.35 10.26 -5.56
C VAL A 3 5.19 9.09 -6.07
N SER A 4 6.21 9.37 -6.87
CA SER A 4 7.25 8.40 -7.22
C SER A 4 8.34 8.38 -6.14
N TYR A 5 8.75 7.19 -5.71
CA TYR A 5 9.80 7.00 -4.70
C TYR A 5 10.65 5.79 -5.04
N LYS A 6 11.98 5.99 -5.20
CA LYS A 6 12.95 4.93 -5.57
C LYS A 6 12.54 4.09 -6.81
N GLY A 7 11.90 4.71 -7.80
CA GLY A 7 11.43 4.01 -9.00
C GLY A 7 10.12 3.24 -8.83
N HIS A 8 9.45 3.39 -7.68
CA HIS A 8 8.12 2.86 -7.39
C HIS A 8 7.09 3.97 -7.32
N LEU A 9 5.85 3.62 -7.64
CA LEU A 9 4.71 4.51 -7.61
C LEU A 9 3.96 4.36 -6.29
N ILE A 10 3.66 5.45 -5.60
CA ILE A 10 2.89 5.44 -4.35
C ILE A 10 1.62 6.26 -4.55
N HIS A 11 0.47 5.60 -4.48
CA HIS A 11 -0.86 6.19 -4.45
C HIS A 11 -1.39 6.13 -3.01
N ALA A 12 -1.33 7.25 -2.31
CA ALA A 12 -1.89 7.39 -0.97
C ALA A 12 -3.25 8.09 -1.05
N GLY A 13 -4.26 7.52 -0.40
CA GLY A 13 -5.60 8.06 -0.30
C GLY A 13 -6.14 7.90 1.12
N ALA A 14 -7.40 8.25 1.29
CA ALA A 14 -8.16 7.96 2.49
C ALA A 14 -9.64 7.78 2.13
N LYS A 15 -10.34 6.99 2.93
CA LYS A 15 -11.77 6.73 2.82
C LYS A 15 -12.43 7.11 4.13
N TYR A 16 -13.43 7.99 4.07
CA TYR A 16 -14.23 8.32 5.25
C TYR A 16 -15.06 7.11 5.68
N SER A 17 -15.05 6.82 6.99
CA SER A 17 -15.83 5.78 7.65
C SER A 17 -16.87 6.44 8.56
N PRO A 18 -18.15 6.49 8.13
CA PRO A 18 -19.22 7.10 8.93
C PRO A 18 -19.45 6.40 10.28
N ALA A 19 -19.14 5.11 10.38
CA ALA A 19 -19.35 4.31 11.59
C ALA A 19 -18.48 4.78 12.77
N VAL A 20 -17.32 5.36 12.50
CA VAL A 20 -16.38 5.86 13.50
C VAL A 20 -16.12 7.36 13.37
N ASN A 21 -16.79 8.03 12.42
CA ASN A 21 -16.60 9.44 12.09
C ASN A 21 -15.14 9.83 11.82
N GLU A 22 -14.39 8.94 11.15
CA GLU A 22 -12.96 9.12 10.92
C GLU A 22 -12.54 8.65 9.52
N TRP A 23 -11.34 9.03 9.10
CA TRP A 23 -10.74 8.71 7.82
C TRP A 23 -9.79 7.53 7.93
N VAL A 24 -10.07 6.47 7.19
CA VAL A 24 -9.21 5.29 7.06
C VAL A 24 -8.23 5.54 5.91
N PRO A 25 -6.91 5.47 6.11
CA PRO A 25 -5.95 5.61 5.01
C PRO A 25 -6.13 4.49 3.98
N THR A 26 -5.75 4.77 2.75
CA THR A 26 -5.63 3.78 1.69
C THR A 26 -4.29 3.95 1.00
N LEU A 27 -3.66 2.85 0.60
CA LEU A 27 -2.37 2.89 -0.04
C LEU A 27 -2.30 1.84 -1.15
N VAL A 28 -1.89 2.27 -2.33
CA VAL A 28 -1.48 1.38 -3.42
C VAL A 28 -0.04 1.73 -3.80
N VAL A 29 0.83 0.72 -3.86
CA VAL A 29 2.22 0.89 -4.30
C VAL A 29 2.46 0.07 -5.55
N VAL A 30 2.86 0.70 -6.65
CA VAL A 30 3.20 0.02 -7.91
C VAL A 30 4.72 -0.17 -7.99
N TRP A 31 5.13 -1.42 -8.02
CA TRP A 31 6.48 -1.86 -8.30
C TRP A 31 6.70 -1.97 -9.80
N SER A 32 7.64 -1.20 -10.32
CA SER A 32 8.05 -1.19 -11.73
C SER A 32 8.61 -2.54 -12.21
N GLN A 33 9.19 -3.35 -11.32
CA GLN A 33 9.56 -4.73 -11.60
C GLN A 33 9.18 -5.63 -10.42
N PRO A 34 8.46 -6.74 -10.63
CA PRO A 34 7.92 -7.27 -11.89
C PRO A 34 6.54 -6.69 -12.28
N TRP A 35 6.38 -5.36 -12.40
CA TRP A 35 5.08 -4.70 -12.70
C TRP A 35 3.94 -5.16 -11.79
N THR A 36 4.23 -5.28 -10.50
CA THR A 36 3.24 -5.67 -9.49
C THR A 36 2.71 -4.42 -8.84
N PHE A 37 1.42 -4.38 -8.50
CA PHE A 37 0.93 -3.36 -7.57
C PHE A 37 0.49 -4.03 -6.29
N GLN A 38 0.56 -3.24 -5.22
CA GLN A 38 0.21 -3.65 -3.89
C GLN A 38 -0.82 -2.72 -3.29
N GLU A 39 -2.03 -3.21 -3.06
CA GLU A 39 -2.94 -2.55 -2.14
C GLU A 39 -2.56 -2.90 -0.69
N ILE A 40 -2.52 -1.89 0.18
CA ILE A 40 -2.28 -1.99 1.61
C ILE A 40 -3.49 -1.39 2.33
N ARG A 41 -4.09 -2.21 3.20
CA ARG A 41 -5.26 -1.85 4.00
C ARG A 41 -4.83 -1.51 5.41
N PHE A 42 -5.39 -0.43 5.94
CA PHE A 42 -5.12 0.05 7.29
C PHE A 42 -6.34 -0.20 8.17
N THR A 43 -6.09 -0.49 9.44
CA THR A 43 -7.10 -0.50 10.50
C THR A 43 -7.17 0.82 11.25
N ASP A 44 -6.10 1.63 11.20
CA ASP A 44 -6.06 2.95 11.83
C ASP A 44 -7.00 3.93 11.16
N THR A 45 -7.46 4.86 11.98
CA THR A 45 -8.36 5.93 11.62
C THR A 45 -7.79 7.27 12.07
N PHE A 46 -8.15 8.34 11.34
CA PHE A 46 -7.65 9.69 11.58
C PHE A 46 -8.79 10.69 11.53
N SER A 47 -8.70 11.74 12.35
CA SER A 47 -9.70 12.80 12.42
C SER A 47 -9.83 13.61 11.12
N THR A 48 -8.83 13.58 10.24
CA THR A 48 -8.87 14.31 8.96
C THR A 48 -8.31 13.46 7.81
N GLU A 49 -8.86 13.70 6.62
CA GLU A 49 -8.41 13.06 5.37
C GLU A 49 -6.92 13.32 5.12
N MET A 50 -6.48 14.57 5.30
CA MET A 50 -5.11 14.97 5.02
C MET A 50 -4.10 14.20 5.88
N ILE A 51 -4.40 13.99 7.17
CA ILE A 51 -3.51 13.22 8.05
C ILE A 51 -3.48 11.75 7.60
N ALA A 52 -4.62 11.16 7.26
CA ALA A 52 -4.68 9.79 6.74
C ALA A 52 -3.86 9.62 5.44
N GLN A 53 -3.97 10.56 4.50
CA GLN A 53 -3.20 10.51 3.25
C GLN A 53 -1.68 10.66 3.49
N VAL A 54 -1.27 11.60 4.36
CA VAL A 54 0.15 11.80 4.72
C VAL A 54 0.71 10.55 5.39
N TYR A 55 -0.08 9.94 6.28
CA TYR A 55 0.27 8.69 6.94
C TYR A 55 0.50 7.55 5.94
N ALA A 56 -0.47 7.29 5.06
CA ALA A 56 -0.36 6.27 4.01
C ALA A 56 0.88 6.48 3.13
N ARG A 57 1.18 7.73 2.75
CA ARG A 57 2.38 8.06 1.97
C ARG A 57 3.67 7.73 2.72
N GLN A 58 3.76 8.11 4.00
CA GLN A 58 4.95 7.84 4.81
C GLN A 58 5.14 6.34 5.02
N TYR A 59 4.06 5.60 5.25
CA TYR A 59 4.08 4.15 5.30
C TYR A 59 4.61 3.56 4.00
N GLY A 60 4.09 3.97 2.84
CA GLY A 60 4.53 3.44 1.54
C GLY A 60 6.03 3.63 1.29
N LYS A 61 6.59 4.78 1.68
CA LYS A 61 8.05 5.01 1.62
C LYS A 61 8.84 4.05 2.50
N ARG A 62 8.41 3.90 3.76
CA ARG A 62 9.05 2.96 4.71
C ARG A 62 8.95 1.51 4.24
N TRP A 63 7.81 1.15 3.65
CA TRP A 63 7.57 -0.17 3.09
C TRP A 63 8.52 -0.48 1.93
N ILE A 64 8.81 0.51 1.09
CA ILE A 64 9.84 0.44 0.04
C ILE A 64 11.25 0.39 0.65
N ASP A 65 11.54 1.24 1.65
CA ASP A 65 12.85 1.27 2.32
C ASP A 65 13.20 -0.06 3.01
N ALA A 66 12.19 -0.75 3.54
CA ALA A 66 12.31 -2.08 4.13
C ALA A 66 12.39 -3.22 3.08
N GLY A 67 12.37 -2.90 1.78
CA GLY A 67 12.54 -3.88 0.71
C GLY A 67 11.30 -4.73 0.44
N LYS A 68 10.09 -4.18 0.57
CA LYS A 68 8.82 -4.94 0.41
C LYS A 68 8.77 -6.13 1.41
N PRO A 69 8.67 -5.86 2.73
CA PRO A 69 8.61 -6.92 3.74
C PRO A 69 7.52 -7.93 3.40
N ALA A 70 7.78 -9.19 3.77
CA ALA A 70 7.05 -10.37 3.30
C ALA A 70 5.53 -10.18 3.37
N ARG A 71 4.90 -10.76 2.36
CA ARG A 71 3.47 -10.75 2.11
C ARG A 71 2.71 -11.24 3.35
N ALA A 72 1.68 -10.49 3.77
CA ALA A 72 0.87 -10.78 4.96
C ALA A 72 0.11 -12.13 4.90
N ASP A 73 0.06 -12.76 3.73
CA ASP A 73 -0.65 -14.01 3.47
C ASP A 73 0.12 -15.26 3.95
N ALA A 74 1.43 -15.17 4.21
CA ALA A 74 2.21 -16.31 4.73
C ALA A 74 2.39 -16.31 6.26
N ASN A 75 2.36 -15.16 6.93
CA ASN A 75 2.77 -15.01 8.34
C ASN A 75 1.86 -14.12 9.21
N GLY A 76 0.69 -13.72 8.71
CA GLY A 76 -0.22 -12.80 9.41
C GLY A 76 0.04 -11.32 9.09
N PRO A 77 -0.74 -10.41 9.69
CA PRO A 77 -0.69 -9.01 9.33
C PRO A 77 0.67 -8.36 9.65
N VAL A 78 1.19 -7.57 8.71
CA VAL A 78 2.46 -6.87 8.94
C VAL A 78 2.18 -5.57 9.66
N SER A 79 2.72 -5.46 10.87
CA SER A 79 2.54 -4.31 11.74
C SER A 79 3.71 -3.33 11.61
N PHE A 80 3.43 -2.04 11.40
CA PHE A 80 4.43 -0.98 11.36
C PHE A 80 4.10 0.10 12.36
N THR A 81 4.95 0.24 13.36
CA THR A 81 4.87 1.35 14.31
C THR A 81 5.54 2.59 13.70
N ASN A 82 4.78 3.67 13.56
CA ASN A 82 5.34 4.94 13.14
C ASN A 82 6.18 5.58 14.27
N GLY A 83 6.87 6.69 13.98
CA GLY A 83 7.67 7.40 14.99
C GLY A 83 6.84 8.03 16.14
N SER A 84 5.50 8.01 16.03
CA SER A 84 4.57 8.45 17.08
C SER A 84 3.96 7.28 17.86
N GLY A 85 4.50 6.06 17.73
CA GLY A 85 4.04 4.88 18.47
C GLY A 85 2.75 4.23 17.97
N ARG A 86 2.20 4.66 16.83
CA ARG A 86 0.98 4.07 16.22
C ARG A 86 1.34 2.94 15.27
N THR A 87 0.74 1.78 15.48
CA THR A 87 1.00 0.56 14.70
C THR A 87 -0.05 0.38 13.61
N ALA A 88 0.35 0.57 12.35
CA ALA A 88 -0.46 0.17 11.21
C ALA A 88 -0.37 -1.31 10.97
N VAL A 89 -1.54 -1.95 10.91
CA VAL A 89 -1.67 -3.37 10.64
C VAL A 89 -2.07 -3.51 9.17
N ALA A 90 -1.14 -3.96 8.33
CA ALA A 90 -1.41 -4.28 6.94
C ALA A 90 -1.92 -5.72 6.81
N HIS A 91 -3.21 -5.85 6.51
CA HIS A 91 -3.90 -7.14 6.51
C HIS A 91 -3.84 -7.92 5.20
N HIS A 92 -3.56 -7.27 4.08
CA HIS A 92 -3.61 -7.96 2.79
C HIS A 92 -2.71 -7.30 1.78
N SER A 93 -1.92 -8.14 1.10
CA SER A 93 -1.21 -7.79 -0.10
C SER A 93 -1.88 -8.55 -1.26
N LEU A 94 -2.70 -7.86 -2.07
CA LEU A 94 -3.07 -8.40 -3.38
C LEU A 94 -1.95 -8.07 -4.36
N ASP A 95 -1.10 -9.04 -4.70
CA ASP A 95 -0.28 -8.90 -5.91
C ASP A 95 -1.15 -9.30 -7.10
N PHE A 96 -1.44 -8.33 -7.96
CA PHE A 96 -1.82 -8.65 -9.32
C PHE A 96 -0.54 -8.69 -10.14
N HIS A 97 -0.09 -9.91 -10.46
CA HIS A 97 0.78 -10.07 -11.62
C HIS A 97 -0.06 -9.77 -12.86
N SER A 98 0.44 -8.92 -13.75
CA SER A 98 -0.10 -8.78 -15.09
C SER A 98 0.11 -10.09 -15.86
N THR A 99 -0.76 -11.07 -15.66
CA THR A 99 -0.84 -12.29 -16.48
C THR A 99 -1.25 -12.01 -17.93
N CYS A 100 -1.43 -10.74 -18.31
CA CYS A 100 -1.84 -10.32 -19.65
C CYS A 100 -0.71 -10.32 -20.72
N LEU A 101 0.52 -10.74 -20.42
CA LEU A 101 1.61 -10.82 -21.43
C LEU A 101 2.00 -12.24 -21.87
N ARG A 102 1.19 -13.27 -21.58
CA ARG A 102 1.33 -14.59 -22.23
C ARG A 102 0.26 -14.78 -23.30
N LYS A 103 0.47 -14.14 -24.44
CA LYS A 103 0.11 -14.64 -25.78
C LYS A 103 0.67 -13.64 -26.81
N ALA A 104 1.99 -13.63 -26.96
CA ALA A 104 2.52 -13.30 -28.29
C ALA A 104 2.02 -14.42 -29.22
N PRO A 105 1.33 -14.11 -30.34
CA PRO A 105 1.09 -15.12 -31.36
C PRO A 105 2.45 -15.60 -31.90
N PRO A 106 2.58 -16.88 -32.30
CA PRO A 106 3.78 -17.30 -33.02
C PRO A 106 3.91 -16.43 -34.27
N GLU A 107 5.08 -15.80 -34.43
CA GLU A 107 5.42 -15.08 -35.66
C GLU A 107 5.35 -16.06 -36.87
N PRO A 108 4.90 -15.58 -38.05
CA PRO A 108 4.74 -16.40 -39.25
C PRO A 108 6.07 -16.92 -39.82
#